data_AF-W0FRN1-F1
#
_entry.id   AF-W0FRN1-F1
#
_cell.length_a   1.000
_cell.length_b   1.000
_cell.length_c   1.000
_cell.angle_alpha   90.00
_cell.angle_beta   90.00
_cell.angle_gamma   90.00
#
_symmetry.space_group_name_H-M   'P 1'
#
loop_
_entity.id
_entity.type
_entity.pdbx_description
1 polymer ?
#
loop_
_entity_poly.entity_id
_entity_poly.type
_entity_poly.pdbx_seq_one_letter_code
_entity_poly.pdbx_strand_id
1 'polypeptide(L)'
;MEQLFSNYILICAVCAWMVCQVFKILLYGFRLHQWNIRYLWAAGGMPSSHSASAVALATAVGLHEGFSSGLFAACAVFAFVVMYDAAGVRRETGKQGQIINEIMRQPGTLPEDSIFGDLKEKVGHSPMEVLAGAAAGVLCAVVFRLLSII
;
A
#
# COMPACT_ATOMS: atom_id res chain seq x y z
N MET A 1 -0.14 17.18 -20.91
CA MET A 1 -0.43 15.73 -20.98
C MET A 1 0.83 14.96 -21.37
N GLU A 2 1.52 15.30 -22.46
CA GLU A 2 2.73 14.59 -22.92
C GLU A 2 3.83 14.47 -21.87
N GLN A 3 4.10 15.52 -21.08
CA GLN A 3 5.10 15.50 -20.00
C GLN A 3 4.81 14.47 -18.89
N LEU A 4 3.54 14.09 -18.69
CA LEU A 4 3.18 13.08 -17.69
C LEU A 4 3.48 11.67 -18.21
N PHE A 5 3.25 11.44 -19.50
CA PHE A 5 3.47 10.16 -20.17
C PHE A 5 4.92 9.92 -20.57
N SER A 6 5.78 10.94 -20.52
CA SER A 6 7.23 10.80 -20.68
C SER A 6 7.97 10.61 -19.35
N ASN A 7 7.29 10.76 -18.21
CA ASN A 7 7.91 10.57 -16.90
C ASN A 7 7.91 9.07 -16.53
N TYR A 8 8.92 8.36 -17.03
CA TYR A 8 9.05 6.92 -16.84
C TYR A 8 9.21 6.49 -15.38
N ILE A 9 9.76 7.36 -14.52
CA ILE A 9 9.84 7.13 -13.07
C ILE A 9 8.43 7.11 -12.46
N LEU A 10 7.59 8.09 -12.81
CA LEU A 10 6.19 8.14 -12.37
C LEU A 10 5.40 6.94 -12.92
N ILE A 11 5.58 6.60 -14.19
CA ILE A 11 4.93 5.45 -14.82
C ILE A 11 5.32 4.16 -14.09
N CYS A 12 6.61 3.98 -13.78
CA CYS A 12 7.08 2.82 -13.01
C CYS A 12 6.37 2.72 -11.65
N ALA A 13 6.26 3.83 -10.91
CA ALA A 13 5.59 3.85 -9.61
C ALA A 13 4.09 3.51 -9.71
N VAL A 14 3.40 4.05 -10.71
CA VAL A 14 1.98 3.78 -10.99
C VAL A 14 1.76 2.33 -11.46
N CYS A 15 2.64 1.81 -12.32
CA CYS A 15 2.59 0.41 -12.76
C CYS A 15 2.80 -0.56 -11.61
N ALA A 16 3.77 -0.31 -10.71
CA ALA A 16 3.98 -1.13 -9.53
C ALA A 16 2.73 -1.17 -8.63
N TRP A 17 2.06 -0.03 -8.46
CA TRP A 17 0.80 0.06 -7.75
C TRP A 17 -0.30 -0.77 -8.43
N MET A 18 -0.50 -0.58 -9.74
CA MET A 18 -1.51 -1.30 -10.53
C MET A 18 -1.30 -2.81 -10.48
N VAL A 19 -0.06 -3.27 -10.68
CA VAL A 19 0.30 -4.69 -10.63
C VAL A 19 -0.06 -5.29 -9.27
N CYS A 20 0.27 -4.62 -8.17
CA CYS A 20 -0.10 -5.10 -6.83
C CYS A 20 -1.61 -5.19 -6.63
N GLN A 21 -2.39 -4.23 -7.16
CA GLN A 21 -3.85 -4.26 -7.05
C GLN A 21 -4.47 -5.42 -7.83
N VAL A 22 -3.98 -5.68 -9.05
CA VAL A 22 -4.40 -6.84 -9.85
C VAL A 22 -4.03 -8.14 -9.12
N PHE A 23 -2.80 -8.25 -8.61
CA PHE A 23 -2.36 -9.43 -7.86
C PHE A 23 -3.22 -9.68 -6.62
N LYS A 24 -3.60 -8.64 -5.87
CA LYS A 24 -4.55 -8.79 -4.75
C LYS A 24 -5.87 -9.41 -5.22
N ILE A 25 -6.51 -8.86 -6.25
CA ILE A 25 -7.79 -9.41 -6.73
C ILE A 25 -7.65 -10.89 -7.07
N LEU A 26 -6.58 -11.27 -7.78
CA LEU A 26 -6.34 -12.66 -8.14
C LEU A 26 -6.13 -13.53 -6.89
N LEU A 27 -5.28 -13.10 -5.94
CA LEU A 27 -5.03 -13.84 -4.71
C LEU A 27 -6.31 -14.03 -3.89
N TYR A 28 -7.11 -12.98 -3.72
CA TYR A 28 -8.38 -13.05 -3.00
C TYR A 28 -9.43 -13.88 -3.76
N GLY A 29 -9.53 -13.73 -5.08
CA GLY A 29 -10.45 -14.52 -5.91
C GLY A 29 -10.14 -16.01 -5.88
N PHE A 30 -8.86 -16.40 -5.99
CA PHE A 30 -8.45 -17.80 -6.02
C PHE A 30 -8.36 -18.46 -4.64
N ARG A 31 -7.78 -17.80 -3.62
CA ARG A 31 -7.66 -18.42 -2.28
C ARG A 31 -8.96 -18.34 -1.48
N LEU A 32 -9.63 -17.20 -1.51
CA LEU A 32 -10.79 -16.96 -0.64
C LEU A 32 -12.12 -17.28 -1.34
N HIS A 33 -12.09 -17.69 -2.62
CA HIS A 33 -13.28 -17.98 -3.45
C HIS A 33 -14.30 -16.82 -3.47
N GLN A 34 -13.84 -15.60 -3.16
CA GLN A 34 -14.66 -14.40 -3.06
C GLN A 34 -14.17 -13.35 -4.05
N TRP A 35 -14.85 -13.28 -5.19
CA TRP A 35 -14.64 -12.25 -6.20
C TRP A 35 -15.36 -10.96 -5.78
N ASN A 36 -14.78 -10.21 -4.83
CA ASN A 36 -15.34 -8.94 -4.40
C ASN A 36 -14.42 -7.78 -4.76
N ILE A 37 -14.85 -6.95 -5.72
CA ILE A 37 -14.15 -5.74 -6.18
C ILE A 37 -13.89 -4.77 -5.03
N ARG A 38 -14.68 -4.83 -3.94
CA ARG A 38 -14.44 -4.03 -2.72
C ARG A 38 -13.06 -4.29 -2.11
N TYR A 39 -12.42 -5.43 -2.36
CA TYR A 39 -11.05 -5.69 -1.90
C TYR A 39 -9.99 -4.80 -2.57
N LEU A 40 -10.26 -4.20 -3.73
CA LEU A 40 -9.37 -3.18 -4.32
C LEU A 40 -9.23 -1.94 -3.44
N TRP A 41 -10.32 -1.59 -2.75
CA TRP A 41 -10.44 -0.42 -1.89
C TRP A 41 -10.43 -0.77 -0.40
N ALA A 42 -10.31 -2.05 -0.08
CA ALA A 42 -10.18 -2.50 1.30
C ALA A 42 -8.80 -2.11 1.84
N ALA A 43 -8.76 -1.61 3.07
CA ALA A 43 -7.50 -1.41 3.78
C ALA A 43 -6.92 -2.79 4.16
N GLY A 44 -5.67 -3.05 3.76
CA GLY A 44 -4.95 -4.30 4.01
C GLY A 44 -4.75 -5.21 2.78
N GLY A 45 -4.20 -6.40 3.02
CA GLY A 45 -4.00 -7.46 2.02
C GLY A 45 -2.60 -7.49 1.39
N MET A 46 -2.17 -8.70 1.00
CA MET A 46 -0.85 -8.96 0.42
C MET A 46 -0.88 -8.89 -1.12
N PRO A 47 0.08 -8.23 -1.79
CA PRO A 47 1.14 -7.34 -1.26
C PRO A 47 0.66 -5.89 -1.06
N SER A 48 1.36 -5.09 -0.25
CA SER A 48 1.03 -3.67 -0.04
C SER A 48 1.31 -2.82 -1.27
N SER A 49 0.26 -2.28 -1.90
CA SER A 49 0.37 -1.43 -3.11
C SER A 49 1.00 -0.07 -2.86
N HIS A 50 0.78 0.53 -1.68
CA HIS A 50 1.42 1.79 -1.28
C HIS A 50 2.94 1.61 -1.11
N SER A 51 3.34 0.52 -0.44
CA SER A 51 4.76 0.17 -0.25
C SER A 51 5.42 -0.13 -1.59
N ALA A 52 4.75 -0.88 -2.47
CA ALA A 52 5.26 -1.17 -3.81
C ALA A 52 5.48 0.08 -4.66
N SER A 53 4.53 1.02 -4.65
CA SER A 53 4.65 2.26 -5.43
C SER A 53 5.77 3.15 -4.91
N ALA A 54 5.87 3.34 -3.58
CA ALA A 54 6.90 4.19 -2.98
C ALA A 54 8.31 3.61 -3.15
N VAL A 55 8.46 2.28 -3.03
CA VAL A 55 9.75 1.61 -3.26
C VAL A 55 10.11 1.54 -4.74
N ALA A 56 9.13 1.35 -5.64
CA ALA A 56 9.36 1.45 -7.08
C ALA A 56 9.84 2.84 -7.47
N LEU A 57 9.24 3.90 -6.91
CA LEU A 57 9.68 5.29 -7.11
C LEU A 57 11.14 5.47 -6.67
N ALA A 58 11.47 5.11 -5.43
CA ALA A 58 12.83 5.25 -4.91
C ALA A 58 13.84 4.45 -5.72
N THR A 59 13.50 3.21 -6.10
CA THR A 59 14.37 2.35 -6.89
C THR A 59 14.55 2.89 -8.31
N ALA A 60 13.49 3.35 -8.96
CA ALA A 60 13.54 3.93 -10.31
C ALA A 60 14.39 5.21 -10.33
N VAL A 61 14.24 6.10 -9.34
CA VAL A 61 15.09 7.27 -9.18
C VAL A 61 16.55 6.86 -8.96
N GLY A 62 16.82 5.86 -8.12
CA GLY A 62 18.18 5.37 -7.89
C GLY A 62 18.83 4.78 -9.14
N LEU A 63 18.05 4.08 -9.98
CA LEU A 63 18.52 3.50 -11.24
C LEU A 63 18.69 4.54 -12.36
N HIS A 64 17.87 5.59 -12.39
CA HIS A 64 17.86 6.62 -13.43
C HIS A 64 18.80 7.80 -13.12
N GLU A 65 18.75 8.33 -11.89
CA GLU A 65 19.53 9.51 -11.44
C GLU A 65 20.73 9.15 -10.57
N GLY A 66 20.86 7.89 -10.17
CA GLY A 66 21.93 7.39 -9.32
C GLY A 66 21.57 7.37 -7.84
N PHE A 67 22.05 6.35 -7.13
CA PHE A 67 21.83 6.14 -5.70
C PHE A 67 22.55 7.17 -4.80
N SER A 68 23.48 7.96 -5.35
CA SER A 68 24.11 9.08 -4.64
C SER A 68 23.38 10.41 -4.81
N SER A 69 22.30 10.45 -5.59
CA SER A 69 21.55 11.68 -5.84
C SER A 69 20.73 12.11 -4.61
N GLY A 70 20.57 13.43 -4.43
CA GLY A 70 19.71 13.96 -3.38
C GLY A 70 18.24 13.55 -3.56
N LEU A 71 17.79 13.36 -4.81
CA LEU A 71 16.43 12.92 -5.10
C LEU A 71 16.21 11.47 -4.68
N PHE A 72 17.18 10.57 -4.91
CA PHE A 72 17.12 9.21 -4.40
C PHE A 72 16.99 9.21 -2.86
N ALA A 73 17.80 10.00 -2.16
CA ALA A 73 17.74 10.09 -0.70
C ALA A 73 16.34 10.54 -0.22
N ALA A 74 15.76 11.57 -0.85
CA ALA A 74 14.42 12.04 -0.54
C ALA A 74 13.35 10.96 -0.78
N CYS A 75 13.40 10.28 -1.93
CA CYS A 75 12.46 9.21 -2.26
C CYS A 75 12.62 7.98 -1.35
N ALA A 76 13.85 7.62 -0.96
CA ALA A 76 14.11 6.52 -0.05
C ALA A 76 13.54 6.79 1.34
N VAL A 77 13.78 7.98 1.91
CA VAL A 77 13.18 8.39 3.19
C VAL A 77 11.66 8.41 3.11
N PHE A 78 11.10 8.94 2.01
CA PHE A 78 9.66 8.91 1.77
C PHE A 78 9.11 7.47 1.75
N ALA A 79 9.78 6.54 1.07
CA ALA A 79 9.38 5.14 1.03
C ALA A 79 9.38 4.50 2.43
N PHE A 80 10.39 4.78 3.25
CA PHE A 80 10.42 4.31 4.64
C PHE A 80 9.27 4.85 5.48
N VAL A 81 8.95 6.15 5.35
CA VAL A 81 7.81 6.77 6.06
C VAL A 81 6.50 6.10 5.64
N VAL A 82 6.28 5.88 4.35
CA VAL A 82 5.08 5.19 3.83
C VAL A 82 4.98 3.76 4.36
N MET A 83 6.09 3.01 4.38
CA MET A 83 6.13 1.65 4.91
C MET A 83 5.84 1.61 6.41
N TYR A 84 6.41 2.55 7.17
CA TYR A 84 6.21 2.66 8.62
C TYR A 84 4.76 3.02 8.97
N ASP A 85 4.17 4.00 8.27
CA ASP A 85 2.75 4.38 8.47
C ASP A 85 1.82 3.20 8.16
N ALA A 86 2.09 2.46 7.07
CA ALA A 86 1.30 1.33 6.65
C ALA A 86 1.33 0.16 7.65
N ALA A 87 2.51 -0.20 8.19
CA ALA A 87 2.68 -1.33 9.10
C ALA A 87 2.46 -1.00 10.59
N GLY A 88 2.82 0.22 11.00
CA GLY A 88 2.78 0.68 12.38
C GLY A 88 1.49 1.42 12.69
N VAL A 89 1.45 2.71 12.33
CA VAL A 89 0.42 3.66 12.76
C VAL A 89 -0.98 3.17 12.41
N ARG A 90 -1.23 2.85 11.13
CA ARG A 90 -2.55 2.41 10.65
C ARG A 90 -3.03 1.11 11.30
N ARG A 91 -2.10 0.20 11.57
CA ARG A 91 -2.39 -1.09 12.22
C ARG A 91 -2.82 -0.90 13.66
N GLU A 92 -2.18 0.01 14.39
CA GLU A 92 -2.58 0.34 15.77
C GLU A 92 -3.94 1.04 15.79
N THR A 93 -4.25 1.92 14.83
CA THR A 93 -5.60 2.51 14.68
C THR A 93 -6.68 1.43 14.45
N GLY A 94 -6.37 0.39 13.66
CA GLY A 94 -7.28 -0.74 13.45
C GLY A 94 -7.59 -1.50 14.76
N LYS A 95 -6.56 -1.77 15.57
CA LYS A 95 -6.73 -2.39 16.90
C LYS A 95 -7.51 -1.51 17.87
N GLN A 96 -7.27 -0.20 17.86
CA GLN A 96 -8.06 0.74 18.65
C GLN A 96 -9.53 0.71 18.22
N GLY A 97 -9.80 0.68 16.91
CA GLY A 97 -11.14 0.54 16.37
C GLY A 97 -11.85 -0.74 16.85
N GLN A 98 -11.13 -1.86 16.92
CA GLN A 98 -11.66 -3.12 17.45
C GLN A 98 -12.09 -2.99 18.92
N ILE A 99 -11.22 -2.44 19.76
CA ILE A 99 -11.51 -2.25 21.19
C ILE A 99 -12.70 -1.28 21.38
N ILE A 100 -12.74 -0.20 20.61
CA ILE A 100 -13.84 0.78 20.68
C ILE A 100 -15.17 0.14 20.23
N ASN A 101 -15.17 -0.62 19.12
CA ASN A 101 -16.37 -1.33 18.67
C ASN A 101 -16.85 -2.34 19.73
N GLU A 102 -15.93 -3.05 20.39
CA GLU A 102 -16.25 -3.99 21.46
C GLU A 102 -16.91 -3.28 22.65
N ILE A 103 -16.38 -2.13 23.07
CA ILE A 103 -16.97 -1.29 24.12
C ILE A 103 -18.36 -0.79 23.71
N MET A 104 -18.51 -0.27 22.48
CA MET A 104 -19.78 0.26 21.97
C MET A 104 -20.89 -0.79 21.90
N ARG A 105 -20.53 -2.07 21.68
CA ARG A 105 -21.49 -3.19 21.63
C ARG A 105 -21.91 -3.69 23.02
N GLN A 106 -21.27 -3.24 24.10
CA GLN A 106 -21.67 -3.63 25.46
C GLN A 106 -22.99 -2.96 25.87
N PRO A 107 -23.95 -3.72 26.44
CA PRO A 107 -25.26 -3.18 26.86
C PRO A 107 -25.13 -1.99 27.82
N GLY A 108 -25.85 -0.90 27.53
CA GLY A 108 -25.87 0.30 28.37
C GLY A 108 -24.75 1.31 28.11
N THR A 109 -23.83 1.03 27.17
CA THR A 109 -22.72 1.95 26.82
C THR A 109 -23.18 3.10 25.93
N LEU A 110 -24.05 2.82 24.97
CA LEU A 110 -24.58 3.80 24.04
C LEU A 110 -26.10 3.95 24.25
N PRO A 111 -26.64 5.18 24.10
CA PRO A 111 -28.09 5.40 23.98
C PRO A 111 -28.68 4.57 22.83
N GLU A 112 -29.92 4.10 22.97
CA GLU A 112 -30.61 3.32 21.92
C GLU A 112 -30.77 4.08 20.60
N ASP A 113 -30.75 5.40 20.65
CA ASP A 113 -30.82 6.35 19.52
C ASP A 113 -29.45 6.76 18.96
N SER A 114 -28.37 6.11 19.41
CA SER A 114 -27.02 6.40 18.92
C SER A 114 -26.85 6.03 17.43
N ILE A 115 -26.37 7.00 16.64
CA ILE A 115 -26.08 6.84 15.19
C ILE A 115 -24.64 6.40 14.89
N PHE A 116 -23.87 6.02 15.92
CA PHE A 116 -22.47 5.65 15.74
C PHE A 116 -22.37 4.25 15.11
N GLY A 117 -21.88 4.17 13.88
CA GLY A 117 -21.57 2.91 13.22
C GLY A 117 -20.22 2.33 13.66
N ASP A 118 -20.00 1.05 13.35
CA ASP A 118 -18.72 0.38 13.62
C ASP A 118 -17.54 1.09 12.93
N LEU A 119 -16.46 1.28 13.68
CA LEU A 119 -15.18 1.72 13.14
C LEU A 119 -14.57 0.62 12.26
N LYS A 120 -13.77 1.03 11.27
CA LYS A 120 -13.00 0.09 10.45
C LYS A 120 -11.93 -0.59 11.32
N GLU A 121 -12.03 -1.91 11.45
CA GLU A 121 -11.12 -2.72 12.26
C GLU A 121 -9.87 -3.16 11.49
N LYS A 122 -9.99 -3.39 10.17
CA LYS A 122 -8.87 -3.69 9.28
C LYS A 122 -8.37 -2.40 8.66
N VAL A 123 -7.42 -1.75 9.33
CA VAL A 123 -6.74 -0.54 8.85
C VAL A 123 -5.24 -0.83 8.87
N GLY A 124 -4.54 -0.55 7.77
CA GLY A 124 -3.11 -0.84 7.64
C GLY A 124 -2.77 -2.22 7.08
N HIS A 125 -1.48 -2.56 7.10
CA HIS A 125 -0.91 -3.78 6.55
C HIS A 125 -0.11 -4.53 7.61
N SER A 126 0.06 -5.84 7.44
CA SER A 126 1.06 -6.56 8.24
C SER A 126 2.48 -6.19 7.78
N PRO A 127 3.50 -6.31 8.63
CA PRO A 127 4.89 -6.10 8.22
C PRO A 127 5.30 -6.96 7.01
N MET A 128 4.80 -8.20 6.93
CA MET A 128 5.06 -9.08 5.78
C MET A 128 4.39 -8.59 4.49
N GLU A 129 3.19 -8.02 4.58
CA GLU A 129 2.52 -7.41 3.41
C GLU A 129 3.27 -6.19 2.89
N VAL A 130 3.81 -5.37 3.80
CA VAL A 130 4.66 -4.22 3.48
C VAL A 130 5.97 -4.65 2.83
N LEU A 131 6.65 -5.66 3.38
CA LEU A 131 7.87 -6.22 2.78
C LEU A 131 7.62 -6.84 1.40
N ALA A 132 6.51 -7.57 1.22
CA ALA A 132 6.14 -8.10 -0.07
C ALA A 132 5.84 -6.99 -1.09
N GLY A 133 5.22 -5.90 -0.64
CA GLY A 133 5.05 -4.68 -1.45
C GLY A 133 6.39 -4.08 -1.86
N ALA A 134 7.30 -3.88 -0.91
CA ALA A 134 8.64 -3.36 -1.19
C ALA A 134 9.40 -4.20 -2.21
N ALA A 135 9.40 -5.53 -2.05
CA ALA A 135 10.02 -6.45 -2.99
C ALA A 135 9.39 -6.35 -4.40
N ALA A 136 8.06 -6.27 -4.48
CA ALA A 136 7.36 -6.06 -5.75
C ALA A 136 7.73 -4.72 -6.41
N GLY A 137 7.91 -3.66 -5.60
CA GLY A 137 8.35 -2.35 -6.08
C GLY A 137 9.76 -2.38 -6.69
N VAL A 138 10.71 -2.98 -5.99
CA VAL A 138 12.08 -3.19 -6.50
C VAL A 138 12.05 -3.99 -7.81
N LEU A 139 11.34 -5.11 -7.82
CA LEU A 139 11.22 -5.96 -9.01
C LEU A 139 10.65 -5.19 -10.20
N CYS A 140 9.60 -4.40 -9.99
CA CYS A 140 8.99 -3.60 -11.05
C CYS A 140 9.98 -2.59 -11.64
N ALA A 141 10.72 -1.86 -10.80
CA ALA A 141 11.72 -0.90 -11.26
C ALA A 141 12.88 -1.58 -12.01
N VAL A 142 13.35 -2.74 -11.54
CA VAL A 142 14.37 -3.54 -12.23
C VAL A 142 13.87 -4.02 -13.60
N VAL A 143 12.63 -4.50 -13.70
CA VAL A 143 12.04 -4.89 -14.99
C VAL A 143 11.98 -3.69 -15.94
N PHE A 144 11.53 -2.53 -15.47
CA PHE A 144 11.51 -1.31 -16.29
C PHE A 144 12.90 -0.92 -16.79
N ARG A 145 13.93 -1.04 -15.93
CA ARG A 145 15.33 -0.81 -16.31
C ARG A 145 15.83 -1.81 -17.35
N LEU A 146 15.50 -3.10 -17.18
CA LEU A 146 15.88 -4.15 -18.14
C LEU A 146 15.22 -3.98 -19.51
N LEU A 147 14.02 -3.40 -19.53
CA LEU A 147 13.31 -3.03 -20.75
C LEU A 147 13.78 -1.69 -21.35
N SER A 148 14.82 -1.07 -20.77
CA SER A 148 15.37 0.23 -21.19
C SER A 148 14.35 1.37 -21.17
N ILE A 149 13.37 1.31 -20.26
CA ILE A 149 12.34 2.34 -20.07
C ILE A 149 12.84 3.49 -19.16
N ILE A 150 13.70 3.15 -18.19
CA ILE A 150 14.42 4.05 -17.27
C ILE A 150 15.88 3.64 -17.24
#